data_AF-A0A9X2IQJ7-F1
#
_entry.id   AF-A0A9X2IQJ7-F1
#
_cell.length_a   1.000
_cell.length_b   1.000
_cell.length_c   1.000
_cell.angle_alpha   90.00
_cell.angle_beta   90.00
_cell.angle_gamma   90.00
#
_symmetry.space_group_name_H-M   'P 1'
#
loop_
_entity.id
_entity.type
_entity.pdbx_description
1 polymer ?
#
loop_
_entity_poly.entity_id
_entity_poly.type
_entity_poly.pdbx_seq_one_letter_code
_entity_poly.pdbx_strand_id
1 'polypeptide(L)' 'MLTFFLIGCMLTFSALALFVHGWLYGGQFLFGPFIATLIGLNFLFISFVQMKREREERKQQSS' A
#
# COMPACT_ATOMS: atom_id res chain seq x y z
N MET A 1 11.37 -4.43 -7.68
CA MET A 1 10.25 -4.54 -6.71
C MET A 1 10.24 -3.41 -5.68
N LEU A 2 11.37 -3.12 -5.01
CA LEU A 2 11.41 -2.14 -3.91
C LEU A 2 10.96 -0.71 -4.29
N THR A 3 11.33 -0.20 -5.47
CA THR A 3 10.89 1.13 -5.95
C THR A 3 9.37 1.20 -6.16
N PHE A 4 8.77 0.15 -6.75
CA PHE A 4 7.32 0.06 -6.93
C PHE A 4 6.59 -0.02 -5.58
N PHE A 5 7.16 -0.74 -4.62
CA PHE A 5 6.64 -0.77 -3.26
C PHE A 5 6.67 0.61 -2.58
N LEU A 6 7.78 1.34 -2.70
CA LEU A 6 7.88 2.70 -2.14
C LEU A 6 6.88 3.68 -2.77
N ILE A 7 6.73 3.64 -4.10
CA ILE A 7 5.74 4.46 -4.81
C ILE A 7 4.32 4.07 -4.37
N GLY A 8 4.03 2.77 -4.27
CA GLY A 8 2.76 2.25 -3.77
C GLY A 8 2.44 2.73 -2.35
N CYS A 9 3.42 2.73 -1.45
CA CYS A 9 3.29 3.30 -0.11
C CYS A 9 2.95 4.79 -0.18
N MET A 10 3.72 5.58 -0.92
CA MET A 10 3.49 7.03 -1.03
C MET A 10 2.08 7.36 -1.53
N LEU A 11 1.62 6.65 -2.57
CA LEU A 11 0.27 6.84 -3.11
C LEU A 11 -0.82 6.42 -2.11
N THR A 12 -0.64 5.28 -1.45
CA THR A 12 -1.62 4.77 -0.46
C THR A 12 -1.74 5.72 0.73
N PHE A 13 -0.61 6.21 1.27
CA PHE A 13 -0.62 7.18 2.37
C PHE A 13 -1.20 8.52 1.96
N SER A 14 -0.92 8.98 0.74
CA SER A 14 -1.49 10.24 0.22
C SER A 14 -3.02 10.14 0.04
N ALA A 15 -3.50 9.01 -0.49
CA ALA A 15 -4.94 8.73 -0.61
C ALA A 15 -5.62 8.67 0.76
N LEU A 16 -5.00 7.99 1.74
CA LEU A 16 -5.49 7.93 3.10
C LEU A 16 -5.55 9.32 3.74
N ALA A 17 -4.50 10.14 3.57
CA ALA A 17 -4.47 11.51 4.10
C ALA A 17 -5.59 12.37 3.51
N LEU A 18 -5.82 12.29 2.18
CA LEU A 18 -6.93 12.99 1.53
C LEU A 18 -8.29 12.50 2.03
N PHE A 19 -8.45 11.19 2.19
CA PHE A 19 -9.68 10.60 2.73
C PHE A 19 -9.97 11.11 4.14
N VAL A 20 -8.99 11.04 5.04
CA VAL A 20 -9.11 11.50 6.44
C VAL A 20 -9.36 13.00 6.49
N HIS A 21 -8.71 13.78 5.64
CA HIS A 21 -8.93 15.23 5.56
C HIS A 21 -10.36 15.55 5.11
N GLY A 22 -10.85 14.92 4.04
CA GLY A 22 -12.24 15.11 3.57
C GLY A 22 -13.27 14.69 4.60
N TRP A 23 -13.01 13.60 5.32
CA TRP A 23 -13.89 13.10 6.37
C TRP A 23 -13.94 14.04 7.58
N LEU A 24 -12.80 14.47 8.11
CA LEU A 24 -12.73 15.27 9.34
C LEU A 24 -13.07 16.76 9.12
N TYR A 25 -12.61 17.36 8.03
CA TYR A 25 -12.76 18.80 7.80
C TYR A 25 -13.94 19.13 6.88
N GLY A 26 -14.24 18.25 5.93
CA GLY A 26 -15.33 18.47 4.97
C GLY A 26 -16.65 17.81 5.36
N GLY A 27 -16.64 16.85 6.28
CA GLY A 27 -17.80 16.00 6.58
C GLY A 27 -18.26 15.17 5.37
N GLN A 28 -17.44 15.08 4.32
CA GLN A 28 -17.77 14.40 3.08
C GLN A 28 -16.98 13.10 2.99
N PHE A 29 -17.68 12.00 2.74
CA PHE A 29 -17.04 10.73 2.44
C PHE A 29 -16.47 10.78 1.02
N LEU A 30 -15.15 11.01 0.92
CA LEU A 30 -14.45 10.97 -0.35
C LEU A 30 -14.25 9.51 -0.80
N PHE A 31 -15.24 8.99 -1.53
CA PHE A 31 -15.26 7.62 -2.03
C PHE A 31 -14.02 7.26 -2.87
N GLY A 32 -13.53 8.18 -3.71
CA GLY A 32 -12.34 7.97 -4.54
C GLY A 32 -11.08 7.67 -3.70
N PRO A 33 -10.65 8.60 -2.83
CA PRO A 33 -9.55 8.39 -1.88
C PRO A 33 -9.71 7.13 -1.00
N PHE A 34 -10.93 6.80 -0.59
CA PHE A 34 -11.21 5.57 0.15
C PHE A 34 -10.88 4.31 -0.68
N ILE A 35 -11.42 4.20 -1.89
CA ILE A 35 -11.16 3.06 -2.78
C ILE A 35 -9.66 2.99 -3.16
N ALA A 36 -9.04 4.13 -3.46
CA ALA A 36 -7.61 4.21 -3.75
C ALA A 36 -6.77 3.68 -2.57
N THR A 37 -7.18 3.98 -1.33
CA THR A 37 -6.53 3.45 -0.13
C THR A 37 -6.70 1.94 -0.03
N LEU A 38 -7.89 1.40 -0.27
CA LEU A 38 -8.13 -0.06 -0.21
C LEU A 38 -7.32 -0.82 -1.27
N ILE A 39 -7.30 -0.33 -2.50
CA ILE A 39 -6.52 -0.92 -3.60
C ILE A 39 -5.02 -0.83 -3.27
N GLY A 40 -4.56 0.33 -2.81
CA GLY A 40 -3.18 0.55 -2.41
C GLY A 40 -2.75 -0.40 -1.28
N LEU A 41 -3.59 -0.57 -0.26
CA LEU A 41 -3.34 -1.50 0.84
C LEU A 41 -3.20 -2.94 0.34
N ASN A 42 -4.09 -3.37 -0.57
CA ASN A 42 -4.03 -4.70 -1.18
C ASN A 42 -2.72 -4.90 -1.96
N PHE A 43 -2.31 -3.92 -2.75
CA PHE A 43 -1.04 -3.94 -3.47
C PHE A 43 0.18 -4.05 -2.54
N LEU A 44 0.15 -3.34 -1.41
CA LEU A 44 1.21 -3.42 -0.40
C LEU A 44 1.29 -4.82 0.22
N PHE A 45 0.15 -5.45 0.52
CA PHE A 45 0.12 -6.83 1.02
C PHE A 45 0.70 -7.82 0.02
N ILE A 46 0.29 -7.75 -1.25
CA ILE A 46 0.83 -8.64 -2.29
C ILE A 46 2.34 -8.46 -2.43
N SER A 47 2.80 -7.21 -2.48
CA SER A 47 4.23 -6.89 -2.58
C SER A 47 5.02 -7.40 -1.38
N PHE A 48 4.47 -7.27 -0.17
CA PHE A 48 5.09 -7.78 1.05
C PHE A 48 5.19 -9.31 1.04
N VAL A 49 4.14 -10.01 0.63
CA VAL A 49 4.13 -11.48 0.50
C VAL A 49 5.16 -11.94 -0.52
N GLN A 50 5.26 -11.29 -1.68
CA GLN A 50 6.28 -11.61 -2.68
C GLN A 50 7.69 -11.38 -2.15
N MET A 51 7.93 -10.24 -1.48
CA MET A 51 9.24 -9.94 -0.91
C MET A 51 9.64 -10.93 0.19
N LYS A 52 8.68 -11.39 1.00
CA LYS A 52 8.90 -12.45 1.99
C LYS A 52 9.26 -13.78 1.30
N ARG A 53 8.54 -14.14 0.24
CA ARG A 53 8.78 -15.36 -0.55
C ARG A 53 10.17 -15.35 -1.21
N GLU A 54 10.56 -14.26 -1.86
CA GLU A 54 11.91 -14.12 -2.43
C GLU A 54 13.01 -14.28 -1.36
N ARG A 55 12.76 -13.79 -0.14
CA ARG A 55 13.72 -13.89 0.97
C ARG A 55 13.84 -15.33 1.50
N GLU A 56 12.77 -16.09 1.51
CA GLU A 56 12.76 -17.50 1.92
C GLU A 56 13.46 -18.39 0.86
N GLU A 57 13.20 -18.15 -0.43
CA GLU A 57 13.86 -18.86 -1.54
C GLU A 57 15.39 -18.63 -1.54
N ARG A 58 15.85 -17.41 -1.26
CA ARG A 58 17.29 -17.12 -1.11
C ARG A 58 17.95 -17.84 0.07
N LYS A 59 17.22 -18.06 1.17
CA LYS A 59 17.75 -18.78 2.34
C LYS A 59 17.91 -20.29 2.08
N GLN A 60 17.01 -20.88 1.30
CA GLN A 60 17.07 -22.30 0.93
C GLN A 60 18.19 -22.60 -0.06
N GLN A 61 18.57 -21.66 -0.94
CA GLN A 61 19.71 -21.84 -1.86
C GLN A 61 21.08 -21.65 -1.21
N SER A 62 21.13 -21.02 -0.03
CA SER A 62 22.38 -20.78 0.72
C SER A 62 22.68 -21.84 1.80
N SER A 63 21.86 -22.88 1.90
CA SER A 63 22.00 -23.98 2.87
C SER A 63 22.21 -25.31 2.16
#